data_AF-A0A2H1I1I6-F1
#
_entry.id   AF-A0A2H1I1I6-F1
#
_cell.length_a   1.000
_cell.length_b   1.000
_cell.length_c   1.000
_cell.angle_alpha   90.00
_cell.angle_beta   90.00
_cell.angle_gamma   90.00
#
_symmetry.space_group_name_H-M   'P 1'
#
loop_
_entity.id
_entity.type
_entity.pdbx_description
1 polymer ?
#
loop_
_entity_poly.entity_id
_entity_poly.type
_entity_poly.pdbx_seq_one_letter_code
_entity_poly.pdbx_strand_id
1 'polypeptide(L)'
;MQYLGYAATAYGIQGATVNTAHTVLSDALDAAAVYVGLTRGSGHNELHVIAADLAEAKAQFLEAMSRDRADRGLTDATTQAHEAIQGLVNDGPASTVARELARLDVLAKKAEQRATWWDNVGEQLTALSARHREETDESTGALARAEEHAATVRAETTARLEARAESEGREYLDAVGEEAQTAGRLATAGWFGKRRAQREHDAAHDHAQALRGRLSSEWGTLPRHTGDLHEWAGRVAAQQAEEAPEAVEAETAVTAARQARTGLPEQQRRDRLTLLARLHGADKVRRDPDRYLRTSPQREAAKWRASAEEARAEAAELRGLPPNQAVYLIEIKRAAAKEARETALRERQRQLSDDQDPTRSAPRRDGRARGF
;
A
#
# COMPACT_ATOMS: atom_id res chain seq x y z
N MET A 1 -76.80 39.21 38.25
CA MET A 1 -76.48 37.78 38.45
C MET A 1 -75.24 37.72 39.33
N GLN A 2 -75.42 37.43 40.63
CA GLN A 2 -74.32 37.37 41.61
C GLN A 2 -73.60 36.02 41.46
N TYR A 3 -72.30 36.03 41.18
CA TYR A 3 -71.47 34.83 41.22
C TYR A 3 -71.11 34.52 42.68
N LEU A 4 -71.54 33.36 43.16
CA LEU A 4 -71.27 32.87 44.51
C LEU A 4 -69.86 32.23 44.54
N GLY A 5 -68.82 33.07 44.61
CA GLY A 5 -67.41 32.64 44.64
C GLY A 5 -66.85 32.54 46.06
N TYR A 6 -67.44 31.68 46.92
CA TYR A 6 -67.03 31.57 48.32
C TYR A 6 -65.75 30.72 48.54
N ALA A 7 -65.31 29.93 47.55
CA ALA A 7 -64.08 29.12 47.64
C ALA A 7 -63.44 28.92 46.25
N ALA A 8 -62.11 28.89 46.20
CA ALA A 8 -61.32 28.61 44.99
C ALA A 8 -60.10 27.75 45.35
N THR A 9 -59.62 26.93 44.41
CA THR A 9 -58.41 26.11 44.62
C THR A 9 -57.15 26.97 44.56
N ALA A 10 -56.05 26.52 45.18
CA ALA A 10 -54.79 27.29 45.23
C ALA A 10 -54.27 27.71 43.85
N TYR A 11 -54.50 26.89 42.81
CA TYR A 11 -54.14 27.20 41.43
C TYR A 11 -55.07 28.26 40.79
N GLY A 12 -56.34 28.32 41.21
CA GLY A 12 -57.35 29.24 40.68
C GLY A 12 -57.27 30.69 41.19
N ILE A 13 -56.42 30.98 42.19
CA ILE A 13 -56.26 32.32 42.79
C ILE A 13 -54.89 32.96 42.53
N GLN A 14 -54.06 32.33 41.70
CA GLN A 14 -52.70 32.78 41.46
C GLN A 14 -52.71 34.13 40.71
N GLY A 15 -52.35 35.22 41.41
CA GLY A 15 -52.33 36.58 40.86
C GLY A 15 -53.44 37.52 41.36
N ALA A 16 -54.36 37.05 42.21
CA ALA A 16 -55.39 37.89 42.84
C ALA A 16 -54.93 38.41 44.22
N THR A 17 -55.18 39.69 44.50
CA THR A 17 -55.02 40.28 45.84
C THR A 17 -56.39 40.56 46.43
N VAL A 18 -56.66 40.03 47.62
CA VAL A 18 -57.92 40.21 48.36
C VAL A 18 -57.65 40.90 49.69
N ASN A 19 -58.67 41.48 50.33
CA ASN A 19 -58.49 42.16 51.62
C ASN A 19 -58.15 41.16 52.74
N THR A 20 -58.79 39.99 52.72
CA THR A 20 -58.60 38.91 53.68
C THR A 20 -58.53 37.57 52.95
N ALA A 21 -57.57 36.72 53.31
CA ALA A 21 -57.47 35.35 52.78
C ALA A 21 -57.61 34.32 53.89
N HIS A 22 -58.50 33.34 53.67
CA HIS A 22 -58.61 32.16 54.52
C HIS A 22 -58.26 30.93 53.68
N THR A 23 -57.22 30.21 54.09
CA THR A 23 -56.76 28.99 53.41
C THR A 23 -57.12 27.80 54.28
N VAL A 24 -57.66 26.73 53.69
CA VAL A 24 -57.90 25.47 54.42
C VAL A 24 -56.81 24.47 54.04
N LEU A 25 -56.04 24.01 55.03
CA LEU A 25 -55.04 22.98 54.82
C LEU A 25 -55.72 21.65 54.49
N SER A 26 -55.29 21.00 53.40
CA SER A 26 -55.76 19.68 52.96
C SER A 26 -54.57 18.89 52.44
N ASP A 27 -54.75 17.57 52.27
CA ASP A 27 -53.68 16.68 51.81
C ASP A 27 -53.11 17.04 50.43
N ALA A 28 -53.87 17.78 49.61
CA ALA A 28 -53.48 18.22 48.29
C ALA A 28 -52.60 19.49 48.27
N LEU A 29 -52.39 20.16 49.41
CA LEU A 29 -51.56 21.36 49.51
C LEU A 29 -50.11 21.00 49.87
N ASP A 30 -49.18 21.56 49.10
CA ASP A 30 -47.74 21.54 49.37
C ASP A 30 -47.26 22.87 49.99
N ALA A 31 -45.97 22.92 50.33
CA ALA A 31 -45.35 24.10 50.95
C ALA A 31 -45.54 25.38 50.13
N ALA A 32 -45.45 25.29 48.80
CA ALA A 32 -45.62 26.43 47.90
C ALA A 32 -47.07 26.92 47.87
N ALA A 33 -48.04 26.00 47.87
CA ALA A 33 -49.46 26.32 47.89
C ALA A 33 -49.91 26.90 49.24
N VAL A 34 -49.36 26.42 50.36
CA VAL A 34 -49.57 27.03 51.70
C VAL A 34 -49.00 28.44 51.77
N TYR A 35 -47.76 28.63 51.28
CA TYR A 35 -47.14 29.96 51.20
C TYR A 35 -47.97 30.92 50.35
N VAL A 36 -48.44 30.48 49.20
CA VAL A 36 -49.33 31.27 48.34
C VAL A 36 -50.63 31.62 49.07
N GLY A 37 -51.29 30.66 49.70
CA GLY A 37 -52.53 30.92 50.44
C GLY A 37 -52.38 31.95 51.57
N LEU A 38 -51.23 31.94 52.25
CA LEU A 38 -50.90 32.83 53.35
C LEU A 38 -50.38 34.23 52.94
N THR A 39 -50.25 34.50 51.63
CA THR A 39 -49.69 35.77 51.12
C THR A 39 -50.64 36.53 50.19
N ARG A 40 -51.93 36.16 50.15
CA ARG A 40 -52.92 36.74 49.21
C ARG A 40 -53.79 37.85 49.82
N GLY A 41 -53.98 37.83 51.13
CA GLY A 41 -54.65 38.87 51.90
C GLY A 41 -53.70 40.05 52.15
N SER A 42 -54.13 41.27 51.83
CA SER A 42 -53.34 42.48 52.08
C SER A 42 -53.36 42.92 53.56
N GLY A 43 -54.43 42.62 54.29
CA GLY A 43 -54.59 43.00 55.70
C GLY A 43 -54.61 41.82 56.68
N HIS A 44 -55.10 40.65 56.26
CA HIS A 44 -55.22 39.48 57.14
C HIS A 44 -55.17 38.17 56.36
N ASN A 45 -54.41 37.20 56.87
CA ASN A 45 -54.25 35.86 56.31
C ASN A 45 -54.42 34.83 57.43
N GLU A 46 -55.29 33.85 57.23
CA GLU A 46 -55.56 32.79 58.21
C GLU A 46 -55.50 31.42 57.55
N LEU A 47 -54.84 30.47 58.21
CA LEU A 47 -54.80 29.06 57.80
C LEU A 47 -55.66 28.23 58.75
N HIS A 48 -56.71 27.62 58.22
CA HIS A 48 -57.56 26.66 58.91
C HIS A 48 -56.98 25.27 58.76
N VAL A 49 -56.68 24.63 59.88
CA VAL A 49 -56.25 23.23 59.94
C VAL A 49 -57.32 22.45 60.71
N ILE A 50 -57.91 21.44 60.08
CA ILE A 50 -58.95 20.60 60.68
C ILE A 50 -58.25 19.37 61.28
N ALA A 51 -58.16 19.33 62.60
CA ALA A 51 -57.51 18.25 63.34
C ALA A 51 -58.22 18.01 64.68
N ALA A 52 -58.08 16.81 65.24
CA ALA A 52 -58.68 16.44 66.52
C ALA A 52 -58.04 17.19 67.70
N ASP A 53 -56.76 17.56 67.58
CA ASP A 53 -56.04 18.38 68.55
C ASP A 53 -54.91 19.22 67.91
N LEU A 54 -54.28 20.07 68.73
CA LEU A 54 -53.20 20.95 68.29
C LEU A 54 -51.93 20.21 67.87
N ALA A 55 -51.66 19.03 68.44
CA ALA A 55 -50.50 18.23 68.08
C ALA A 55 -50.67 17.63 66.68
N GLU A 56 -51.85 17.13 66.37
CA GLU A 56 -52.22 16.67 65.04
C GLU A 56 -52.23 17.83 64.02
N ALA A 57 -52.80 18.99 64.37
CA ALA A 57 -52.76 20.17 63.50
C ALA A 57 -51.31 20.58 63.14
N LYS A 58 -50.41 20.53 64.13
CA LYS A 58 -48.98 20.82 63.93
C LYS A 58 -48.31 19.77 63.06
N ALA A 59 -48.65 18.48 63.24
CA ALA A 59 -48.12 17.40 62.42
C ALA A 59 -48.53 17.56 60.96
N GLN A 60 -49.81 17.82 60.68
CA GLN A 60 -50.33 18.04 59.33
C GLN A 60 -49.68 19.25 58.66
N PHE A 61 -49.50 20.36 59.39
CA PHE A 61 -48.81 21.54 58.87
C PHE A 61 -47.33 21.24 58.52
N LEU A 62 -46.61 20.55 59.40
CA LEU A 62 -45.22 20.16 59.15
C LEU A 62 -45.10 19.21 57.96
N GLU A 63 -46.05 18.28 57.82
CA GLU A 63 -46.09 17.35 56.70
C GLU A 63 -46.28 18.12 55.37
N ALA A 64 -47.27 19.01 55.29
CA ALA A 64 -47.50 19.83 54.09
C ALA A 64 -46.27 20.68 53.71
N MET A 65 -45.60 21.28 54.71
CA MET A 65 -44.36 22.04 54.51
C MET A 65 -43.17 21.16 54.07
N SER A 66 -43.26 19.83 54.19
CA SER A 66 -42.18 18.90 53.84
C SER A 66 -42.33 18.22 52.47
N ARG A 67 -43.52 18.33 51.85
CA ARG A 67 -43.90 17.59 50.62
C ARG A 67 -43.21 18.10 49.34
N ASP A 68 -42.79 19.37 49.28
CA ASP A 68 -42.02 19.90 48.14
C ASP A 68 -40.82 20.75 48.60
N ARG A 69 -39.67 20.09 48.80
CA ARG A 69 -38.39 20.74 49.11
C ARG A 69 -37.69 21.13 47.80
N ALA A 70 -37.86 22.39 47.39
CA ALA A 70 -37.11 22.98 46.27
C ALA A 70 -35.59 23.11 46.53
N ASP A 71 -35.14 22.95 47.78
CA ASP A 71 -33.73 22.82 48.15
C ASP A 71 -33.42 21.34 48.45
N ARG A 72 -32.63 20.68 47.59
CA ARG A 72 -32.11 19.32 47.87
C ARG A 72 -31.09 19.28 49.03
N GLY A 73 -30.78 20.44 49.62
CA GLY A 73 -30.18 20.57 50.93
C GLY A 73 -28.71 20.14 51.01
N LEU A 74 -28.13 20.41 52.19
CA LEU A 74 -26.74 20.11 52.50
C LEU A 74 -26.41 18.62 52.31
N THR A 75 -27.37 17.71 52.41
CA THR A 75 -27.16 16.26 52.27
C THR A 75 -26.81 15.83 50.85
N ASP A 76 -27.46 16.39 49.82
CA ASP A 76 -27.10 16.12 48.42
C ASP A 76 -25.75 16.77 48.09
N ALA A 77 -25.53 18.00 48.56
CA ALA A 77 -24.24 18.67 48.42
C ALA A 77 -23.11 17.94 49.18
N THR A 78 -23.41 17.33 50.34
CA THR A 78 -22.48 16.53 51.14
C THR A 78 -22.24 15.17 50.52
N THR A 79 -23.24 14.58 49.86
CA THR A 79 -23.09 13.36 49.06
C THR A 79 -22.20 13.63 47.84
N GLN A 80 -22.47 14.70 47.09
CA GLN A 80 -21.62 15.13 45.97
C GLN A 80 -20.21 15.52 46.42
N ALA A 81 -20.08 16.20 47.57
CA ALA A 81 -18.77 16.52 48.14
C ALA A 81 -18.04 15.26 48.62
N HIS A 82 -18.73 14.28 49.21
CA HIS A 82 -18.13 12.99 49.56
C HIS A 82 -17.71 12.19 48.32
N GLU A 83 -18.52 12.19 47.26
CA GLU A 83 -18.17 11.58 45.97
C GLU A 83 -16.98 12.30 45.31
N ALA A 84 -16.91 13.63 45.42
CA ALA A 84 -15.77 14.41 44.95
C ALA A 84 -14.50 14.17 45.79
N ILE A 85 -14.64 14.02 47.12
CA ILE A 85 -13.56 13.66 48.04
C ILE A 85 -13.12 12.20 47.84
N GLN A 86 -14.00 11.31 47.36
CA GLN A 86 -13.60 9.96 46.94
C GLN A 86 -12.62 9.96 45.74
N GLY A 87 -12.38 11.10 45.09
CA GLY A 87 -11.23 11.31 44.21
C GLY A 87 -9.86 11.21 44.90
N LEU A 88 -9.81 11.22 46.24
CA LEU A 88 -8.64 10.93 47.08
C LEU A 88 -8.53 9.46 47.50
N VAL A 89 -9.54 8.63 47.21
CA VAL A 89 -9.47 7.17 47.45
C VAL A 89 -8.75 6.55 46.26
N ASN A 90 -7.72 5.75 46.52
CA ASN A 90 -6.86 5.15 45.49
C ASN A 90 -7.62 4.35 44.39
N ASP A 91 -8.90 4.02 44.60
CA ASP A 91 -9.77 3.25 43.70
C ASP A 91 -11.16 3.86 43.45
N GLY A 92 -11.33 5.19 43.58
CA GLY A 92 -12.57 5.88 43.21
C GLY A 92 -12.81 5.97 41.69
N PRO A 93 -14.02 6.37 41.25
CA PRO A 93 -14.35 6.55 39.83
C PRO A 93 -13.38 7.49 39.09
N ALA A 94 -13.00 8.61 39.73
CA ALA A 94 -12.05 9.56 39.16
C ALA A 94 -10.63 8.96 39.00
N SER A 95 -10.17 8.14 39.95
CA SER A 95 -8.85 7.48 39.83
C SER A 95 -8.85 6.41 38.74
N THR A 96 -9.97 5.70 38.56
CA THR A 96 -10.16 4.73 37.47
C THR A 96 -10.12 5.40 36.10
N VAL A 97 -10.83 6.53 35.94
CA VAL A 97 -10.81 7.33 34.70
C VAL A 97 -9.40 7.89 34.44
N ALA A 98 -8.73 8.43 35.45
CA ALA A 98 -7.36 8.92 35.31
C ALA A 98 -6.37 7.82 34.86
N ARG A 99 -6.51 6.62 35.42
CA ARG A 99 -5.69 5.45 35.05
C ARG A 99 -5.94 5.02 33.61
N GLU A 100 -7.20 5.01 33.16
CA GLU A 100 -7.52 4.66 31.76
C GLU A 100 -7.05 5.75 30.78
N LEU A 101 -7.20 7.03 31.12
CA LEU A 101 -6.67 8.14 30.31
C LEU A 101 -5.15 8.06 30.16
N ALA A 102 -4.42 7.74 31.25
CA ALA A 102 -2.98 7.53 31.19
C ALA A 102 -2.61 6.34 30.29
N ARG A 103 -3.37 5.24 30.38
CA ARG A 103 -3.18 4.08 29.50
C ARG A 103 -3.42 4.43 28.02
N LEU A 104 -4.48 5.17 27.70
CA LEU A 104 -4.81 5.59 26.33
C LEU A 104 -3.75 6.54 25.77
N ASP A 105 -3.22 7.45 26.58
CA ASP A 105 -2.10 8.32 26.18
C ASP A 105 -0.84 7.50 25.83
N VAL A 106 -0.50 6.51 26.65
CA VAL A 106 0.62 5.59 26.37
C VAL A 106 0.37 4.79 25.09
N LEU A 107 -0.86 4.30 24.87
CA LEU A 107 -1.23 3.58 23.65
C LEU A 107 -1.11 4.46 22.41
N ALA A 108 -1.65 5.68 22.46
CA ALA A 108 -1.56 6.65 21.37
C ALA A 108 -0.11 6.96 21.03
N LYS A 109 0.72 7.33 22.02
CA LYS A 109 2.15 7.60 21.81
C LYS A 109 2.90 6.42 21.21
N LYS A 110 2.64 5.21 21.68
CA LYS A 110 3.26 4.00 21.13
C LYS A 110 2.83 3.74 19.68
N ALA A 111 1.56 3.96 19.37
CA ALA A 111 1.03 3.81 18.02
C ALA A 111 1.64 4.85 17.07
N GLU A 112 1.80 6.10 17.50
CA GLU A 112 2.49 7.14 16.72
C GLU A 112 3.95 6.82 16.47
N GLN A 113 4.70 6.44 17.50
CA GLN A 113 6.09 6.00 17.35
C GLN A 113 6.20 4.86 16.34
N ARG A 114 5.22 3.95 16.36
CA ARG A 114 5.17 2.83 15.41
C ARG A 114 4.83 3.30 14.00
N ALA A 115 3.94 4.28 13.84
CA ALA A 115 3.66 4.89 12.55
C ALA A 115 4.91 5.58 11.98
N THR A 116 5.59 6.41 12.77
CA THR A 116 6.84 7.08 12.37
C THR A 116 7.93 6.06 12.00
N TRP A 117 8.04 4.96 12.74
CA TRP A 117 8.96 3.88 12.38
C TRP A 117 8.63 3.28 11.01
N TRP A 118 7.35 3.06 10.71
CA TRP A 118 6.93 2.55 9.40
C TRP A 118 7.13 3.55 8.27
N ASP A 119 6.98 4.85 8.53
CA ASP A 119 7.31 5.90 7.56
C ASP A 119 8.79 5.83 7.17
N ASN A 120 9.68 5.75 8.17
CA ASN A 120 11.12 5.62 7.94
C ASN A 120 11.46 4.34 7.14
N VAL A 121 10.82 3.21 7.45
CA VAL A 121 10.94 1.98 6.64
C VAL A 121 10.51 2.24 5.19
N GLY A 122 9.40 2.97 4.99
CA GLY A 122 8.90 3.37 3.68
C GLY A 122 9.89 4.24 2.91
N GLU A 123 10.50 5.22 3.56
CA GLU A 123 11.51 6.10 2.99
C GLU A 123 12.75 5.32 2.54
N GLN A 124 13.28 4.43 3.39
CA GLN A 124 14.43 3.59 3.05
C GLN A 124 14.15 2.66 1.87
N LEU A 125 12.96 2.03 1.83
CA LEU A 125 12.56 1.19 0.70
C LEU A 125 12.35 2.00 -0.58
N THR A 126 11.87 3.25 -0.47
CA THR A 126 11.69 4.15 -1.61
C THR A 126 13.04 4.58 -2.17
N ALA A 127 13.99 4.95 -1.31
CA ALA A 127 15.36 5.29 -1.69
C ALA A 127 16.06 4.11 -2.38
N LEU A 128 15.94 2.89 -1.83
CA LEU A 128 16.48 1.68 -2.47
C LEU A 128 15.84 1.43 -3.84
N SER A 129 14.52 1.60 -3.95
CA SER A 129 13.81 1.42 -5.23
C SER A 129 14.16 2.49 -6.26
N ALA A 130 14.51 3.71 -5.83
CA ALA A 130 15.02 4.75 -6.72
C ALA A 130 16.40 4.36 -7.28
N ARG A 131 17.32 3.93 -6.41
CA ARG A 131 18.64 3.43 -6.83
C ARG A 131 18.53 2.25 -7.80
N HIS A 132 17.66 1.28 -7.52
CA HIS A 132 17.44 0.15 -8.43
C HIS A 132 16.91 0.57 -9.81
N ARG A 133 16.08 1.62 -9.87
CA ARG A 133 15.62 2.18 -11.15
C ARG A 133 16.79 2.79 -11.93
N GLU A 134 17.62 3.59 -11.26
CA GLU A 134 18.84 4.16 -11.86
C GLU A 134 19.78 3.06 -12.38
N GLU A 135 20.04 2.01 -11.60
CA GLU A 135 20.85 0.87 -12.03
C GLU A 135 20.25 0.13 -13.24
N THR A 136 18.91 0.03 -13.30
CA THR A 136 18.20 -0.59 -14.43
C THR A 136 18.28 0.27 -15.68
N ASP A 137 18.12 1.58 -15.53
CA ASP A 137 18.21 2.56 -16.61
C ASP A 137 19.65 2.61 -17.16
N GLU A 138 20.66 2.60 -16.28
CA GLU A 138 22.07 2.53 -16.65
C GLU A 138 22.39 1.24 -17.42
N SER A 139 21.94 0.09 -16.91
CA SER A 139 22.12 -1.21 -17.58
C SER A 139 21.43 -1.25 -18.96
N THR A 140 20.24 -0.66 -19.06
CA THR A 140 19.50 -0.54 -20.33
C THR A 140 20.23 0.34 -21.32
N GLY A 141 20.71 1.51 -20.87
CA GLY A 141 21.51 2.42 -21.69
C GLY A 141 22.86 1.82 -22.10
N ALA A 142 23.49 1.01 -21.25
CA ALA A 142 24.73 0.31 -21.57
C ALA A 142 24.52 -0.74 -22.66
N LEU A 143 23.42 -1.52 -22.59
CA LEU A 143 23.11 -2.47 -23.66
C LEU A 143 22.84 -1.75 -24.98
N ALA A 144 22.00 -0.71 -24.97
CA ALA A 144 21.68 0.03 -26.19
C ALA A 144 22.94 0.59 -26.86
N ARG A 145 23.86 1.16 -26.09
CA ARG A 145 25.16 1.65 -26.59
C ARG A 145 26.03 0.53 -27.15
N ALA A 146 26.06 -0.63 -26.51
CA ALA A 146 26.81 -1.78 -27.01
C ALA A 146 26.22 -2.31 -28.33
N GLU A 147 24.89 -2.39 -28.44
CA GLU A 147 24.19 -2.84 -29.65
C GLU A 147 24.39 -1.86 -30.81
N GLU A 148 24.31 -0.55 -30.54
CA GLU A 148 24.62 0.48 -31.53
C GLU A 148 26.08 0.39 -32.00
N HIS A 149 27.04 0.28 -31.08
CA HIS A 149 28.44 0.15 -31.41
C HIS A 149 28.72 -1.11 -32.25
N ALA A 150 28.14 -2.27 -31.88
CA ALA A 150 28.27 -3.50 -32.65
C ALA A 150 27.68 -3.38 -34.06
N ALA A 151 26.55 -2.68 -34.20
CA ALA A 151 25.95 -2.42 -35.52
C ALA A 151 26.85 -1.53 -36.39
N THR A 152 27.42 -0.45 -35.81
CA THR A 152 28.37 0.43 -36.51
C THR A 152 29.61 -0.33 -36.95
N VAL A 153 30.26 -1.07 -36.05
CA VAL A 153 31.47 -1.84 -36.36
C VAL A 153 31.20 -2.88 -37.46
N ARG A 154 30.07 -3.59 -37.39
CA ARG A 154 29.67 -4.55 -38.43
C ARG A 154 29.47 -3.88 -39.78
N ALA A 155 28.79 -2.73 -39.82
CA ALA A 155 28.52 -1.99 -41.06
C ALA A 155 29.82 -1.47 -41.70
N GLU A 156 30.70 -0.85 -40.91
CA GLU A 156 31.99 -0.34 -41.38
C GLU A 156 32.91 -1.47 -41.88
N THR A 157 32.96 -2.58 -41.14
CA THR A 157 33.76 -3.75 -41.52
C THR A 157 33.25 -4.39 -42.80
N THR A 158 31.93 -4.54 -42.92
CA THR A 158 31.28 -5.10 -44.12
C THR A 158 31.57 -4.22 -45.33
N ALA A 159 31.40 -2.90 -45.23
CA ALA A 159 31.66 -1.98 -46.33
C ALA A 159 33.13 -2.02 -46.80
N ARG A 160 34.09 -2.11 -45.86
CA ARG A 160 35.52 -2.25 -46.18
C ARG A 160 35.79 -3.56 -46.93
N LEU A 161 35.20 -4.66 -46.47
CA LEU A 161 35.39 -5.98 -47.08
C LEU A 161 34.69 -6.10 -48.43
N GLU A 162 33.53 -5.47 -48.60
CA GLU A 162 32.78 -5.44 -49.86
C GLU A 162 33.58 -4.73 -50.94
N ALA A 163 34.11 -3.53 -50.65
CA ALA A 163 34.97 -2.81 -51.58
C ALA A 163 36.22 -3.61 -52.00
N ARG A 164 36.81 -4.37 -51.06
CA ARG A 164 37.94 -5.26 -51.35
C ARG A 164 37.51 -6.44 -52.23
N ALA A 165 36.42 -7.12 -51.87
CA ALA A 165 35.90 -8.24 -52.63
C ALA A 165 35.54 -7.82 -54.06
N GLU A 166 34.86 -6.69 -54.25
CA GLU A 166 34.55 -6.17 -55.59
C GLU A 166 35.80 -5.93 -56.44
N SER A 167 36.85 -5.33 -55.86
CA SER A 167 38.11 -5.08 -56.56
C SER A 167 38.80 -6.38 -56.97
N GLU A 168 38.96 -7.32 -56.04
CA GLU A 168 39.62 -8.60 -56.29
C GLU A 168 38.79 -9.49 -57.23
N GLY A 169 37.47 -9.47 -57.10
CA GLY A 169 36.56 -10.19 -57.99
C GLY A 169 36.57 -9.63 -59.41
N ARG A 170 36.70 -8.31 -59.58
CA ARG A 170 36.89 -7.70 -60.90
C ARG A 170 38.20 -8.13 -61.55
N GLU A 171 39.30 -8.10 -60.80
CA GLU A 171 40.60 -8.57 -61.28
C GLU A 171 40.53 -10.04 -61.74
N TYR A 172 39.85 -10.90 -60.97
CA TYR A 172 39.62 -12.29 -61.36
C TYR A 172 38.78 -12.43 -62.64
N LEU A 173 37.68 -11.68 -62.78
CA LEU A 173 36.84 -11.74 -63.97
C LEU A 173 37.58 -11.22 -65.21
N ASP A 174 38.41 -10.18 -65.07
CA ASP A 174 39.26 -9.67 -66.14
C ASP A 174 40.27 -10.73 -66.59
N ALA A 175 40.94 -11.42 -65.65
CA ALA A 175 41.87 -12.50 -65.95
C ALA A 175 41.20 -13.70 -66.65
N VAL A 176 40.00 -14.09 -66.22
CA VAL A 176 39.20 -15.14 -66.90
C VAL A 176 38.80 -14.69 -68.31
N GLY A 177 38.48 -13.40 -68.48
CA GLY A 177 38.23 -12.79 -69.79
C GLY A 177 39.46 -12.85 -70.71
N GLU A 178 40.65 -12.54 -70.21
CA GLU A 178 41.91 -12.64 -70.96
C GLU A 178 42.27 -14.08 -71.32
N GLU A 179 42.06 -15.04 -70.41
CA GLU A 179 42.23 -16.47 -70.68
C GLU A 179 41.33 -16.91 -71.84
N ALA A 180 40.05 -16.53 -71.83
CA ALA A 180 39.11 -16.85 -72.90
C ALA A 180 39.51 -16.21 -74.25
N GLN A 181 39.98 -14.95 -74.24
CA GLN A 181 40.47 -14.27 -75.44
C GLN A 181 41.73 -14.93 -76.01
N THR A 182 42.72 -15.25 -75.17
CA THR A 182 43.95 -15.93 -75.59
C THR A 182 43.68 -17.34 -76.10
N ALA A 183 42.75 -18.07 -75.50
CA ALA A 183 42.28 -19.36 -75.98
C ALA A 183 41.64 -19.25 -77.39
N GLY A 184 40.80 -18.23 -77.61
CA GLY A 184 40.23 -17.93 -78.93
C GLY A 184 41.29 -17.58 -79.98
N ARG A 185 42.31 -16.79 -79.60
CA ARG A 185 43.47 -16.49 -80.47
C ARG A 185 44.29 -17.75 -80.79
N LEU A 186 44.52 -18.62 -79.81
CA LEU A 186 45.21 -19.89 -80.01
C LEU A 186 44.45 -20.82 -80.96
N ALA A 187 43.12 -20.90 -80.82
CA ALA A 187 42.26 -21.71 -81.68
C ALA A 187 42.27 -21.25 -83.16
N THR A 188 42.44 -19.95 -83.40
CA THR A 188 42.46 -19.34 -84.73
C THR A 188 43.87 -19.13 -85.30
N ALA A 189 44.93 -19.37 -84.51
CA ALA A 189 46.30 -19.14 -84.91
C ALA A 189 46.77 -20.13 -85.99
N GLY A 190 47.31 -19.60 -87.09
CA GLY A 190 47.99 -20.38 -88.12
C GLY A 190 49.32 -20.97 -87.64
N TRP A 191 49.89 -21.90 -88.44
CA TRP A 191 51.12 -22.63 -88.13
C TRP A 191 52.25 -21.73 -87.60
N PHE A 192 52.53 -20.60 -88.26
CA PHE A 192 53.65 -19.72 -87.89
C PHE A 192 53.44 -18.95 -86.56
N GLY A 193 52.20 -18.73 -86.12
CA GLY A 193 51.88 -18.00 -84.89
C GLY A 193 51.59 -18.87 -83.66
N LYS A 194 51.39 -20.18 -83.88
CA LYS A 194 50.84 -21.11 -82.87
C LYS A 194 51.65 -21.18 -81.56
N ARG A 195 52.99 -21.21 -81.64
CA ARG A 195 53.86 -21.25 -80.44
C ARG A 195 53.81 -19.98 -79.61
N ARG A 196 53.59 -18.81 -80.23
CA ARG A 196 53.42 -17.55 -79.50
C ARG A 196 52.06 -17.50 -78.84
N ALA A 197 51.00 -17.81 -79.58
CA ALA A 197 49.63 -17.87 -79.05
C ALA A 197 49.50 -18.88 -77.89
N GLN A 198 50.21 -20.01 -77.97
CA GLN A 198 50.26 -20.99 -76.87
C GLN A 198 50.87 -20.38 -75.61
N ARG A 199 52.05 -19.75 -75.70
CA ARG A 199 52.69 -19.12 -74.54
C ARG A 199 51.86 -18.00 -73.92
N GLU A 200 51.19 -17.21 -74.76
CA GLU A 200 50.26 -16.17 -74.29
C GLU A 200 49.05 -16.77 -73.57
N HIS A 201 48.51 -17.89 -74.07
CA HIS A 201 47.43 -18.62 -73.40
C HIS A 201 47.89 -19.29 -72.09
N ASP A 202 49.02 -19.98 -72.08
CA ASP A 202 49.56 -20.62 -70.87
C ASP A 202 49.79 -19.59 -69.77
N ALA A 203 50.36 -18.43 -70.10
CA ALA A 203 50.56 -17.34 -69.13
C ALA A 203 49.24 -16.79 -68.58
N ALA A 204 48.22 -16.59 -69.45
CA ALA A 204 46.90 -16.14 -69.01
C ALA A 204 46.17 -17.20 -68.16
N HIS A 205 46.30 -18.48 -68.53
CA HIS A 205 45.76 -19.60 -67.77
C HIS A 205 46.39 -19.68 -66.37
N ASP A 206 47.71 -19.63 -66.28
CA ASP A 206 48.43 -19.69 -65.00
C ASP A 206 48.05 -18.51 -64.10
N HIS A 207 47.89 -17.31 -64.66
CA HIS A 207 47.43 -16.13 -63.92
C HIS A 207 45.99 -16.29 -63.40
N ALA A 208 45.05 -16.72 -64.25
CA ALA A 208 43.67 -16.96 -63.86
C ALA A 208 43.54 -18.07 -62.80
N GLN A 209 44.33 -19.14 -62.90
CA GLN A 209 44.36 -20.21 -61.91
C GLN A 209 44.95 -19.75 -60.57
N ALA A 210 45.99 -18.92 -60.59
CA ALA A 210 46.56 -18.34 -59.37
C ALA A 210 45.54 -17.48 -58.63
N LEU A 211 44.83 -16.60 -59.35
CA LEU A 211 43.75 -15.78 -58.77
C LEU A 211 42.59 -16.64 -58.25
N ARG A 212 42.17 -17.67 -59.01
CA ARG A 212 41.13 -18.62 -58.59
C ARG A 212 41.47 -19.29 -57.26
N GLY A 213 42.71 -19.80 -57.13
CA GLY A 213 43.19 -20.43 -55.91
C GLY A 213 43.19 -19.46 -54.73
N ARG A 214 43.72 -18.25 -54.92
CA ARG A 214 43.76 -17.22 -53.88
C ARG A 214 42.35 -16.80 -53.43
N LEU A 215 41.48 -16.38 -54.36
CA LEU A 215 40.15 -15.89 -54.01
C LEU A 215 39.27 -17.01 -53.42
N SER A 216 39.38 -18.25 -53.91
CA SER A 216 38.63 -19.35 -53.29
C SER A 216 39.09 -19.64 -51.85
N SER A 217 40.37 -19.43 -51.53
CA SER A 217 40.87 -19.59 -50.16
C SER A 217 40.46 -18.43 -49.23
N GLU A 218 40.42 -17.20 -49.73
CA GLU A 218 40.09 -16.00 -48.96
C GLU A 218 38.56 -15.81 -48.80
N TRP A 219 37.80 -16.00 -49.88
CA TRP A 219 36.36 -15.69 -49.94
C TRP A 219 35.46 -16.92 -50.03
N GLY A 220 36.02 -18.12 -50.21
CA GLY A 220 35.30 -19.40 -50.31
C GLY A 220 34.56 -19.64 -51.63
N THR A 221 33.92 -18.60 -52.18
CA THR A 221 33.20 -18.64 -53.46
C THR A 221 33.74 -17.59 -54.42
N LEU A 222 33.43 -17.72 -55.71
CA LEU A 222 33.92 -16.84 -56.78
C LEU A 222 32.76 -16.24 -57.57
N PRO A 223 32.90 -14.98 -58.06
CA PRO A 223 31.91 -14.40 -58.96
C PRO A 223 31.96 -15.13 -60.31
N ARG A 224 30.81 -15.29 -60.96
CA ARG A 224 30.73 -16.02 -62.24
C ARG A 224 30.80 -15.10 -63.45
N HIS A 225 30.34 -13.87 -63.29
CA HIS A 225 30.20 -12.89 -64.36
C HIS A 225 30.14 -11.47 -63.77
N THR A 226 30.31 -10.44 -64.58
CA THR A 226 30.31 -9.06 -64.07
C THR A 226 28.98 -8.63 -63.46
N GLY A 227 27.87 -9.26 -63.87
CA GLY A 227 26.52 -8.97 -63.36
C GLY A 227 26.23 -9.48 -61.95
N ASP A 228 26.94 -10.50 -61.44
CA ASP A 228 26.77 -11.01 -60.08
C ASP A 228 27.87 -10.54 -59.10
N LEU A 229 28.82 -9.72 -59.57
CA LEU A 229 29.97 -9.28 -58.79
C LEU A 229 29.57 -8.56 -57.50
N HIS A 230 28.64 -7.60 -57.57
CA HIS A 230 28.20 -6.82 -56.41
C HIS A 230 27.48 -7.70 -55.38
N GLU A 231 26.56 -8.56 -55.82
CA GLU A 231 25.85 -9.49 -54.91
C GLU A 231 26.78 -10.56 -54.31
N TRP A 232 27.76 -11.03 -55.08
CA TRP A 232 28.79 -11.93 -54.56
C TRP A 232 29.66 -11.22 -53.51
N ALA A 233 30.16 -10.02 -53.81
CA ALA A 233 30.98 -9.22 -52.92
C ALA A 233 30.25 -8.92 -51.60
N GLY A 234 29.00 -8.46 -51.65
CA GLY A 234 28.20 -8.19 -50.46
C GLY A 234 28.00 -9.43 -49.58
N ARG A 235 27.75 -10.61 -50.17
CA ARG A 235 27.61 -11.86 -49.41
C ARG A 235 28.90 -12.29 -48.73
N VAL A 236 30.01 -12.36 -49.47
CA VAL A 236 31.28 -12.84 -48.90
C VAL A 236 31.83 -11.85 -47.88
N ALA A 237 31.62 -10.55 -48.10
CA ALA A 237 31.97 -9.51 -47.15
C ALA A 237 31.15 -9.58 -45.86
N ALA A 238 29.83 -9.78 -45.94
CA ALA A 238 28.99 -9.93 -44.76
C ALA A 238 29.39 -11.16 -43.93
N GLN A 239 29.68 -12.28 -44.59
CA GLN A 239 30.13 -13.50 -43.91
C GLN A 239 31.49 -13.30 -43.21
N GLN A 240 32.48 -12.73 -43.90
CA GLN A 240 33.80 -12.45 -43.32
C GLN A 240 33.73 -11.38 -42.22
N ALA A 241 32.81 -10.42 -42.31
CA ALA A 241 32.61 -9.41 -41.28
C ALA A 241 32.08 -9.99 -39.97
N GLU A 242 31.33 -11.11 -40.00
CA GLU A 242 30.90 -11.79 -38.77
C GLU A 242 32.07 -12.45 -38.01
N GLU A 243 33.11 -12.88 -38.74
CA GLU A 243 34.31 -13.50 -38.18
C GLU A 243 35.43 -12.49 -37.85
N ALA A 244 35.25 -11.22 -38.25
CA ALA A 244 36.25 -10.18 -38.03
C ALA A 244 36.47 -9.93 -36.53
N PRO A 245 37.74 -9.81 -36.07
CA PRO A 245 38.04 -9.61 -34.65
C PRO A 245 37.30 -8.42 -34.02
N GLU A 246 37.23 -7.29 -34.73
CA GLU A 246 36.49 -6.11 -34.28
C GLU A 246 34.98 -6.36 -34.09
N ALA A 247 34.35 -7.11 -34.99
CA ALA A 247 32.92 -7.43 -34.90
C ALA A 247 32.62 -8.45 -33.80
N VAL A 248 33.50 -9.45 -33.64
CA VAL A 248 33.41 -10.43 -32.55
C VAL A 248 33.55 -9.71 -31.20
N GLU A 249 34.55 -8.84 -31.04
CA GLU A 249 34.74 -8.07 -29.81
C GLU A 249 33.49 -7.25 -29.47
N ALA A 250 32.92 -6.53 -30.44
CA ALA A 250 31.72 -5.74 -30.22
C ALA A 250 30.49 -6.59 -29.83
N GLU A 251 30.31 -7.77 -30.45
CA GLU A 251 29.22 -8.70 -30.09
C GLU A 251 29.45 -9.35 -28.71
N THR A 252 30.71 -9.58 -28.32
CA THR A 252 31.00 -10.03 -26.95
C THR A 252 30.64 -8.97 -25.91
N ALA A 253 30.84 -7.68 -26.21
CA ALA A 253 30.43 -6.59 -25.34
C ALA A 253 28.89 -6.53 -25.19
N VAL A 254 28.14 -6.72 -26.29
CA VAL A 254 26.67 -6.85 -26.26
C VAL A 254 26.25 -8.02 -25.37
N THR A 255 26.90 -9.17 -25.53
CA THR A 255 26.60 -10.37 -24.73
C THR A 255 26.86 -10.14 -23.24
N ALA A 256 28.00 -9.51 -22.90
CA ALA A 256 28.33 -9.15 -21.52
C ALA A 256 27.29 -8.18 -20.92
N ALA A 257 26.87 -7.16 -21.68
CA ALA A 257 25.84 -6.22 -21.25
C ALA A 257 24.48 -6.92 -21.02
N ARG A 258 24.09 -7.87 -21.88
CA ARG A 258 22.88 -8.68 -21.69
C ARG A 258 22.97 -9.53 -20.42
N GLN A 259 24.11 -10.18 -20.17
CA GLN A 259 24.33 -11.01 -18.97
C GLN A 259 24.32 -10.18 -17.68
N ALA A 260 24.93 -8.99 -17.68
CA ALA A 260 24.86 -8.08 -16.55
C ALA A 260 23.40 -7.72 -16.20
N ARG A 261 22.57 -7.49 -17.22
CA ARG A 261 21.16 -7.17 -17.04
C ARG A 261 20.32 -8.35 -16.54
N THR A 262 20.58 -9.58 -16.98
CA THR A 262 19.80 -10.75 -16.53
C THR A 262 20.02 -11.06 -15.05
N GLY A 263 21.22 -10.78 -14.52
CA GLY A 263 21.53 -10.94 -13.09
C GLY A 263 20.97 -9.85 -12.18
N LEU A 264 20.66 -8.67 -12.74
CA LEU A 264 20.32 -7.48 -11.97
C LEU A 264 19.06 -7.63 -11.09
N PRO A 265 17.91 -8.18 -11.57
CA PRO A 265 16.70 -8.28 -10.74
C PRO A 265 16.88 -9.17 -9.51
N GLU A 266 17.66 -10.24 -9.63
CA GLU A 266 17.94 -11.16 -8.52
C GLU A 266 18.87 -10.49 -7.49
N GLN A 267 19.86 -9.70 -7.93
CA GLN A 267 20.68 -8.89 -7.03
C GLN A 267 19.83 -7.86 -6.28
N GLN A 268 19.00 -7.11 -6.99
CA GLN A 268 18.07 -6.12 -6.39
C GLN A 268 17.10 -6.77 -5.39
N ARG A 269 16.64 -8.00 -5.67
CA ARG A 269 15.83 -8.78 -4.73
C ARG A 269 16.61 -9.11 -3.45
N ARG A 270 17.88 -9.52 -3.57
CA ARG A 270 18.75 -9.80 -2.41
C ARG A 270 19.05 -8.55 -1.59
N ASP A 271 19.29 -7.42 -2.23
CA ASP A 271 19.53 -6.14 -1.56
C ASP A 271 18.29 -5.69 -0.77
N ARG A 272 17.10 -5.84 -1.37
CA ARG A 272 15.83 -5.57 -0.68
C ARG A 272 15.64 -6.49 0.53
N LEU A 273 15.91 -7.78 0.41
CA LEU A 273 15.81 -8.73 1.54
C LEU A 273 16.84 -8.42 2.63
N THR A 274 18.04 -7.98 2.27
CA THR A 274 19.09 -7.57 3.20
C THR A 274 18.67 -6.34 4.00
N LEU A 275 18.09 -5.33 3.33
CA LEU A 275 17.53 -4.16 4.00
C LEU A 275 16.39 -4.54 4.94
N LEU A 276 15.46 -5.38 4.50
CA LEU A 276 14.36 -5.86 5.34
C LEU A 276 14.86 -6.66 6.54
N ALA A 277 15.89 -7.50 6.38
CA ALA A 277 16.52 -8.24 7.46
C ALA A 277 17.15 -7.31 8.50
N ARG A 278 17.79 -6.22 8.07
CA ARG A 278 18.32 -5.19 8.97
C ARG A 278 17.21 -4.47 9.76
N LEU A 279 16.07 -4.20 9.13
CA LEU A 279 14.96 -3.45 9.74
C LEU A 279 14.08 -4.31 10.66
N HIS A 280 13.79 -5.56 10.27
CA HIS A 280 12.85 -6.43 10.97
C HIS A 280 13.53 -7.54 11.80
N GLY A 281 14.82 -7.79 11.56
CA GLY A 281 15.58 -8.92 12.11
C GLY A 281 15.75 -10.06 11.09
N ALA A 282 16.98 -10.53 10.94
CA ALA A 282 17.35 -11.50 9.91
C ALA A 282 16.59 -12.82 10.00
N ASP A 283 16.39 -13.36 11.20
CA ASP A 283 15.70 -14.64 11.37
C ASP A 283 14.22 -14.58 10.99
N LYS A 284 13.56 -13.45 11.22
CA LYS A 284 12.15 -13.27 10.86
C LYS A 284 11.98 -13.23 9.34
N VAL A 285 12.84 -12.48 8.66
CA VAL A 285 12.81 -12.35 7.19
C VAL A 285 13.21 -13.67 6.53
N ARG A 286 14.18 -14.40 7.09
CA ARG A 286 14.58 -15.72 6.57
C ARG A 286 13.44 -16.74 6.64
N ARG A 287 12.65 -16.72 7.72
CA ARG A 287 11.54 -17.67 7.93
C ARG A 287 10.39 -17.45 6.96
N ASP A 288 10.12 -16.21 6.57
CA ASP A 288 8.99 -15.85 5.69
C ASP A 288 9.31 -14.60 4.86
N PRO A 289 10.19 -14.71 3.84
CA PRO A 289 10.66 -13.55 3.07
C PRO A 289 9.53 -12.89 2.27
N ASP A 290 8.60 -13.68 1.73
CA ASP A 290 7.53 -13.19 0.87
C ASP A 290 6.51 -12.33 1.63
N ARG A 291 6.27 -12.62 2.92
CA ARG A 291 5.47 -11.75 3.77
C ARG A 291 6.06 -10.35 3.89
N TYR A 292 7.37 -10.24 4.12
CA TYR A 292 8.03 -8.94 4.26
C TYR A 292 8.11 -8.20 2.93
N LEU A 293 8.34 -8.92 1.82
CA LEU A 293 8.34 -8.32 0.49
C LEU A 293 6.98 -7.70 0.12
N ARG A 294 5.88 -8.34 0.52
CA ARG A 294 4.50 -7.87 0.28
C ARG A 294 3.99 -6.86 1.30
N THR A 295 4.68 -6.67 2.42
CA THR A 295 4.25 -5.72 3.45
C THR A 295 4.39 -4.30 2.91
N SER A 296 3.31 -3.52 2.95
CA SER A 296 3.33 -2.11 2.57
C SER A 296 3.58 -1.25 3.82
N PRO A 297 4.72 -0.54 3.90
CA PRO A 297 5.01 0.35 5.02
C PRO A 297 3.95 1.45 5.18
N GLN A 298 3.45 1.98 4.07
CA GLN A 298 2.44 3.04 4.08
C GLN A 298 1.11 2.56 4.68
N ARG A 299 0.67 1.34 4.33
CA ARG A 299 -0.54 0.75 4.92
C ARG A 299 -0.38 0.49 6.42
N GLU A 300 0.79 0.00 6.82
CA GLU A 300 1.09 -0.21 8.24
C GLU A 300 1.15 1.12 9.01
N ALA A 301 1.84 2.14 8.49
CA ALA A 301 1.87 3.47 9.09
C ALA A 301 0.46 4.05 9.27
N ALA A 302 -0.38 3.99 8.23
CA ALA A 302 -1.77 4.45 8.28
C ALA A 302 -2.58 3.69 9.36
N LYS A 303 -2.43 2.37 9.44
CA LYS A 303 -3.07 1.56 10.48
C LYS A 303 -2.67 2.00 11.90
N TRP A 304 -1.39 2.27 12.12
CA TRP A 304 -0.91 2.72 13.43
C TRP A 304 -1.35 4.16 13.76
N ARG A 305 -1.44 5.06 12.77
CA ARG A 305 -2.02 6.39 12.97
C ARG A 305 -3.50 6.31 13.33
N ALA A 306 -4.28 5.50 12.63
CA ALA A 306 -5.69 5.29 12.94
C ALA A 306 -5.87 4.77 14.38
N SER A 307 -5.02 3.84 14.83
CA SER A 307 -5.04 3.36 16.22
C SER A 307 -4.69 4.46 17.24
N ALA A 308 -3.77 5.38 16.90
CA ALA A 308 -3.45 6.52 17.76
C ALA A 308 -4.61 7.53 17.84
N GLU A 309 -5.26 7.81 16.71
CA GLU A 309 -6.44 8.67 16.61
C GLU A 309 -7.61 8.09 17.41
N GLU A 310 -7.86 6.79 17.29
CA GLU A 310 -8.89 6.07 18.06
C GLU A 310 -8.64 6.19 19.57
N ALA A 311 -7.41 5.93 20.03
CA ALA A 311 -7.06 6.06 21.44
C ALA A 311 -7.21 7.50 21.96
N ARG A 312 -6.92 8.50 21.13
CA ARG A 312 -7.12 9.92 21.48
C ARG A 312 -8.58 10.33 21.51
N ALA A 313 -9.37 9.87 20.54
CA ALA A 313 -10.80 10.13 20.48
C ALA A 313 -11.49 9.54 21.71
N GLU A 314 -11.14 8.30 22.09
CA GLU A 314 -11.63 7.68 23.31
C GLU A 314 -11.20 8.46 24.57
N ALA A 315 -9.94 8.91 24.64
CA ALA A 315 -9.49 9.73 25.76
C ALA A 315 -10.20 11.09 25.82
N ALA A 316 -10.58 11.68 24.68
CA ALA A 316 -11.34 12.93 24.63
C ALA A 316 -12.80 12.71 25.09
N GLU A 317 -13.42 11.61 24.67
CA GLU A 317 -14.76 11.21 25.11
C GLU A 317 -14.82 11.03 26.63
N LEU A 318 -13.86 10.31 27.22
CA LEU A 318 -13.81 10.10 28.67
C LEU A 318 -13.59 11.40 29.45
N ARG A 319 -12.83 12.36 28.92
CA ARG A 319 -12.65 13.68 29.56
C ARG A 319 -13.91 14.54 29.53
N GLY A 320 -14.81 14.31 28.59
CA GLY A 320 -16.07 15.06 28.44
C GLY A 320 -17.21 14.56 29.33
N LEU A 321 -17.03 13.42 30.01
CA LEU A 321 -18.07 12.77 30.80
C LEU A 321 -17.85 12.94 32.32
N PRO A 322 -18.92 12.99 33.12
CA PRO A 322 -18.83 12.83 34.57
C PRO A 322 -18.14 11.50 34.94
N PRO A 323 -17.33 11.44 36.03
CA PRO A 323 -16.54 10.26 36.37
C PRO A 323 -17.31 8.93 36.40
N ASN A 324 -18.52 8.92 36.97
CA ASN A 324 -19.35 7.72 37.06
C ASN A 324 -19.83 7.22 35.68
N GLN A 325 -20.17 8.14 34.78
CA GLN A 325 -20.57 7.80 33.41
C GLN A 325 -19.36 7.33 32.58
N ALA A 326 -18.20 7.96 32.78
CA ALA A 326 -16.95 7.54 32.15
C ALA A 326 -16.54 6.12 32.58
N VAL A 327 -16.66 5.77 33.87
CA VAL A 327 -16.40 4.39 34.36
C VAL A 327 -17.34 3.39 33.68
N TYR A 328 -18.63 3.69 33.61
CA TYR A 328 -19.60 2.82 32.94
C TYR A 328 -19.26 2.59 31.45
N LEU A 329 -18.85 3.65 30.73
CA LEU A 329 -18.43 3.53 29.34
C LEU A 329 -17.16 2.67 29.18
N ILE A 330 -16.18 2.83 30.09
CA ILE A 330 -14.96 2.01 30.11
C ILE A 330 -15.32 0.53 30.27
N GLU A 331 -16.25 0.20 31.17
CA GLU A 331 -16.70 -1.18 31.40
C GLU A 331 -17.38 -1.77 30.15
N ILE A 332 -18.27 -1.02 29.51
CA ILE A 332 -18.92 -1.43 28.25
C ILE A 332 -17.88 -1.70 27.17
N LYS A 333 -16.95 -0.77 26.93
CA LYS A 333 -15.92 -0.92 25.88
C LYS A 333 -14.99 -2.09 26.17
N ARG A 334 -14.63 -2.33 27.44
CA ARG A 334 -13.83 -3.50 27.84
C ARG A 334 -14.58 -4.81 27.63
N ALA A 335 -15.87 -4.86 27.94
CA ALA A 335 -16.71 -6.03 27.70
C ALA A 335 -16.79 -6.35 26.19
N ALA A 336 -17.10 -5.35 25.36
CA ALA A 336 -17.15 -5.49 23.91
C ALA A 336 -15.79 -5.93 23.33
N ALA A 337 -14.69 -5.33 23.80
CA ALA A 337 -13.34 -5.71 23.36
C ALA A 337 -12.97 -7.15 23.77
N LYS A 338 -13.44 -7.62 24.92
CA LYS A 338 -13.25 -9.01 25.36
C LYS A 338 -14.02 -9.97 24.46
N GLU A 339 -15.29 -9.69 24.20
CA GLU A 339 -16.12 -10.50 23.29
C GLU A 339 -15.52 -10.57 21.88
N ALA A 340 -15.09 -9.44 21.33
CA ALA A 340 -14.44 -9.38 20.01
C ALA A 340 -13.14 -10.19 19.95
N ARG A 341 -12.36 -10.24 21.04
CA ARG A 341 -11.16 -11.08 21.10
C ARG A 341 -11.51 -12.56 21.15
N GLU A 342 -12.53 -12.93 21.91
CA GLU A 342 -12.98 -14.32 21.99
C GLU A 342 -13.56 -14.80 20.66
N THR A 343 -14.34 -13.98 19.95
CA THR A 343 -14.84 -14.33 18.61
C THR A 343 -13.69 -14.51 17.63
N ALA A 344 -12.72 -13.59 17.58
CA ALA A 344 -11.55 -13.71 16.72
C ALA A 344 -10.70 -14.96 17.01
N LEU A 345 -10.55 -15.34 18.29
CA LEU A 345 -9.86 -16.58 18.67
C LEU A 345 -10.63 -17.82 18.20
N ARG A 346 -11.96 -17.84 18.36
CA ARG A 346 -12.81 -18.95 17.88
C ARG A 346 -12.76 -19.07 16.36
N GLU A 347 -12.80 -17.95 15.63
CA GLU A 347 -12.68 -17.94 14.16
C GLU A 347 -11.31 -18.47 13.72
N ARG A 348 -10.23 -18.04 14.38
CA ARG A 348 -8.88 -18.52 14.07
C ARG A 348 -8.72 -20.01 14.37
N GLN A 349 -9.31 -20.50 15.46
CA GLN A 349 -9.34 -21.93 15.77
C GLN A 349 -10.10 -22.72 14.71
N ARG A 350 -11.24 -22.20 14.23
CA ARG A 350 -12.00 -22.81 13.13
C ARG A 350 -11.16 -22.89 11.85
N GLN A 351 -10.49 -21.81 11.46
CA GLN A 351 -9.62 -21.80 10.28
C GLN A 351 -8.48 -22.82 10.38
N LEU A 352 -7.88 -22.97 11.57
CA LEU A 352 -6.85 -23.98 11.82
C LEU A 352 -7.41 -25.42 11.80
N SER A 353 -8.64 -25.63 12.25
CA SER A 353 -9.31 -26.92 12.17
C SER A 353 -9.76 -27.28 10.74
N ASP A 354 -10.18 -26.29 9.95
CA ASP A 354 -10.58 -26.48 8.55
C ASP A 354 -9.35 -26.77 7.65
N ASP A 355 -8.21 -26.12 7.91
CA ASP A 355 -6.93 -26.42 7.25
C ASP A 355 -6.36 -27.81 7.61
N GLN A 356 -6.79 -28.39 8.76
CA GLN A 356 -6.38 -29.73 9.19
C GLN A 356 -7.24 -30.86 8.62
N ASP A 357 -8.39 -30.56 8.02
CA ASP A 357 -9.31 -31.58 7.48
C ASP A 357 -9.61 -31.35 5.99
N PRO A 358 -8.64 -31.62 5.08
CA PRO A 358 -8.85 -31.44 3.64
C PRO A 358 -9.77 -32.51 3.02
N THR A 359 -10.35 -33.42 3.81
CA THR A 359 -11.09 -34.59 3.31
C THR A 359 -12.61 -34.44 3.38
N ARG A 360 -13.16 -33.30 2.97
CA ARG A 360 -14.61 -33.23 2.77
C ARG A 360 -15.10 -32.21 1.76
N SER A 361 -14.57 -32.21 0.54
CA SER A 361 -15.28 -31.66 -0.63
C SER A 361 -14.67 -32.15 -1.95
N ALA A 362 -14.98 -33.39 -2.33
CA ALA A 362 -14.98 -33.77 -3.75
C ALA A 362 -16.45 -33.91 -4.17
N PRO A 363 -16.96 -33.11 -5.13
CA PRO A 363 -18.28 -33.37 -5.69
C PRO A 363 -18.18 -34.66 -6.52
N ARG A 364 -19.02 -35.64 -6.17
CA ARG A 364 -19.25 -36.84 -6.98
C ARG A 364 -19.65 -36.41 -8.38
N ARG A 365 -18.77 -36.68 -9.35
CA ARG A 365 -19.08 -36.59 -10.77
C ARG A 365 -19.96 -37.77 -11.11
N ASP A 366 -21.27 -37.54 -11.17
CA ASP A 366 -22.22 -38.55 -11.62
C ASP A 366 -21.87 -39.01 -13.04
N GLY A 367 -21.79 -40.34 -13.17
CA GLY A 367 -21.51 -41.04 -14.39
C GLY A 367 -22.61 -40.81 -15.42
N ARG A 368 -22.20 -40.37 -16.60
CA ARG A 368 -23.02 -40.22 -17.79
C ARG A 368 -23.53 -41.60 -18.23
N ALA A 369 -24.82 -41.86 -18.08
CA ALA A 369 -25.50 -43.01 -18.66
C ALA A 369 -25.72 -42.79 -20.17
N ARG A 370 -25.58 -43.90 -20.92
CA ARG A 370 -25.83 -44.04 -22.36
C ARG A 370 -27.31 -43.79 -22.71
N GLY A 371 -27.55 -43.31 -23.93
CA GLY A 371 -28.86 -43.37 -24.57
C GLY A 371 -28.80 -42.89 -26.02
N PHE A 372 -28.85 -43.88 -26.94
CA PHE A 372 -29.21 -43.92 -28.37
C PHE A 372 -28.88 -42.76 -29.31
#